data_AF-A0A2T6D0D2-F1
#
_entry.id   AF-A0A2T6D0D2-F1
#
_cell.length_a   1.000
_cell.length_b   1.000
_cell.length_c   1.000
_cell.angle_alpha   90.00
_cell.angle_beta   90.00
_cell.angle_gamma   90.00
#
_symmetry.space_group_name_H-M   'P 1'
#
loop_
_entity.id
_entity.type
_entity.pdbx_description
1 polymer ?
#
loop_
_entity_poly.entity_id
_entity_poly.type
_entity_poly.pdbx_seq_one_letter_code
_entity_poly.pdbx_strand_id
1 'polypeptide(L)'
;MCARFKSKGIITKPGDEIILETPEGEVTGVWTSFAQEEKIDWWIRRAGNTLAQCPVDEIAERADDTRELRWSKAPAGANLLFVVSPEIPGKIKPYRPARIITRLATPEELAYFRHPRFPHLGEILPTGEIQPTFITAPVPIPSDRPVQAELFFG
;
A
#
# COMPACT_ATOMS: atom_id res chain seq x y z
N MET A 1 -2.82 -8.89 -2.17
CA MET A 1 -2.82 -7.43 -2.39
C MET A 1 -2.47 -6.82 -1.06
N CYS A 2 -1.56 -5.83 -1.05
CA CYS A 2 -0.77 -5.45 0.11
C CYS A 2 -1.53 -5.63 1.41
N ALA A 3 -1.06 -6.57 2.22
CA ALA A 3 -1.76 -6.98 3.42
C ALA A 3 -1.30 -6.17 4.62
N ARG A 4 -0.03 -5.78 4.65
CA ARG A 4 0.59 -4.92 5.65
C ARG A 4 1.76 -4.17 5.02
N PHE A 5 2.14 -3.06 5.63
CA PHE A 5 3.43 -2.42 5.36
C PHE A 5 4.04 -1.94 6.67
N LYS A 6 5.34 -1.68 6.65
CA LYS A 6 6.08 -1.09 7.77
C LYS A 6 6.66 0.24 7.36
N SER A 7 6.50 1.24 8.20
CA SER A 7 7.07 2.57 8.03
C SER A 7 7.56 3.09 9.37
N LYS A 8 8.82 3.53 9.43
CA LYS A 8 9.44 4.07 10.65
C LYS A 8 9.27 3.14 11.87
N GLY A 9 9.36 1.83 11.63
CA GLY A 9 9.21 0.80 12.66
C GLY A 9 7.76 0.39 13.00
N ILE A 10 6.76 1.08 12.47
CA ILE A 10 5.34 0.81 12.73
C ILE A 10 4.76 -0.07 11.64
N ILE A 11 4.09 -1.17 12.02
CA ILE A 11 3.36 -2.02 11.07
C ILE A 11 1.91 -1.53 10.97
N THR A 12 1.49 -1.24 9.75
CA THR A 12 0.14 -0.78 9.42
C THR A 12 -0.62 -1.87 8.65
N LYS A 13 -1.92 -2.01 8.95
CA LYS A 13 -2.86 -2.93 8.28
C LYS A 13 -4.13 -2.19 7.82
N PRO A 14 -4.98 -2.80 6.97
CA PRO A 14 -6.25 -2.21 6.60
C PRO A 14 -7.10 -1.86 7.83
N GLY A 15 -7.71 -0.68 7.82
CA GLY A 15 -8.49 -0.11 8.92
C GLY A 15 -7.71 0.85 9.82
N ASP A 16 -6.38 0.86 9.76
CA ASP A 16 -5.57 1.78 10.55
C ASP A 16 -5.56 3.20 9.94
N GLU A 17 -5.41 4.21 10.81
CA GLU A 17 -5.16 5.61 10.44
C GLU A 17 -3.68 5.78 10.04
N ILE A 18 -3.45 6.55 8.98
CA ILE A 18 -2.13 6.80 8.39
C ILE A 18 -2.00 8.30 8.13
N ILE A 19 -0.85 8.86 8.48
CA ILE A 19 -0.45 10.21 8.08
C ILE A 19 0.20 10.10 6.70
N LEU A 20 -0.35 10.83 5.74
CA LEU A 20 0.07 10.81 4.35
C LEU A 20 0.49 12.22 3.92
N GLU A 21 1.54 12.30 3.12
CA GLU A 21 2.02 13.55 2.52
C GLU A 21 1.33 13.76 1.17
N THR A 22 0.84 14.97 0.93
CA THR A 22 0.31 15.42 -0.37
C THR A 22 1.12 16.63 -0.84
N PRO A 23 1.03 17.03 -2.12
CA PRO A 23 1.63 18.27 -2.60
C PRO A 23 1.17 19.53 -1.83
N GLU A 24 0.00 19.48 -1.18
CA GLU A 24 -0.59 20.59 -0.43
C GLU A 24 -0.30 20.53 1.08
N GLY A 25 0.36 19.46 1.55
CA GLY A 25 0.65 19.23 2.97
C GLY A 25 0.17 17.86 3.45
N GLU A 26 0.17 17.66 4.77
CA GLU A 26 -0.21 16.38 5.37
C GLU A 26 -1.72 16.18 5.43
N VAL A 27 -2.15 14.93 5.26
CA VAL A 27 -3.53 14.49 5.44
C VAL A 27 -3.57 13.16 6.21
N THR A 28 -4.52 13.04 7.14
CA THR A 28 -4.81 11.76 7.79
C THR A 28 -5.85 11.00 6.98
N GLY A 29 -5.54 9.75 6.62
CA GLY A 29 -6.45 8.84 5.95
C GLY A 29 -6.57 7.50 6.69
N VAL A 30 -7.68 6.79 6.49
CA VAL A 30 -7.85 5.41 6.96
C VAL A 30 -7.63 4.49 5.77
N TRP A 31 -6.74 3.51 5.88
CA TRP A 31 -6.54 2.55 4.79
C TRP A 31 -7.75 1.64 4.64
N THR A 32 -8.55 1.87 3.59
CA THR A 32 -9.78 1.11 3.37
C THR A 32 -9.69 0.07 2.27
N SER A 33 -8.93 0.33 1.22
CA SER A 33 -8.89 -0.53 0.03
C SER A 33 -7.71 -0.17 -0.89
N PHE A 34 -7.85 -0.47 -2.18
CA PHE A 34 -6.81 -0.31 -3.19
C PHE A 34 -7.35 0.43 -4.41
N ALA A 35 -6.48 1.15 -5.10
CA ALA A 35 -6.72 1.80 -6.38
C ALA A 35 -5.83 1.14 -7.44
N GLN A 36 -6.44 0.65 -8.51
CA GLN A 36 -5.72 0.14 -9.68
C GLN A 36 -5.07 1.29 -10.45
N GLU A 37 -3.78 1.19 -10.75
CA GLU A 37 -3.05 2.19 -11.55
C GLU A 37 -3.72 2.41 -12.91
N GLU A 38 -4.30 1.35 -13.48
CA GLU A 38 -4.99 1.36 -14.77
C GLU A 38 -6.26 2.23 -14.73
N LYS A 39 -6.72 2.60 -13.52
CA LYS A 39 -7.87 3.48 -13.27
C LYS A 39 -7.46 4.77 -12.57
N ILE A 40 -6.17 5.12 -12.53
CA ILE A 40 -5.69 6.28 -11.77
C ILE A 40 -6.32 7.58 -12.28
N ASP A 41 -6.42 7.74 -13.60
CA ASP A 41 -7.09 8.88 -14.25
C ASP A 41 -8.53 9.06 -13.76
N TRP A 42 -9.27 7.95 -13.60
CA TRP A 42 -10.63 7.99 -13.10
C TRP A 42 -10.67 8.38 -11.61
N TRP A 43 -9.68 7.93 -10.82
CA TRP A 43 -9.57 8.30 -9.42
C TRP A 43 -9.24 9.78 -9.23
N ILE A 44 -8.28 10.32 -9.97
CA ILE A 44 -7.83 11.72 -9.82
C ILE A 44 -8.85 12.73 -10.36
N ARG A 45 -9.65 12.36 -11.38
CA ARG A 45 -10.70 13.25 -11.93
C ARG A 45 -11.91 13.38 -11.02
N ARG A 46 -12.04 12.54 -9.98
CA ARG A 46 -13.14 12.64 -9.02
C ARG A 46 -12.88 13.80 -8.06
N ALA A 47 -13.85 14.71 -7.99
CA ALA A 47 -13.77 15.89 -7.15
C ALA A 47 -13.37 15.56 -5.70
N GLY A 48 -12.35 16.24 -5.21
CA GLY A 48 -11.83 16.14 -3.85
C GLY A 48 -10.97 14.91 -3.56
N ASN A 49 -10.74 14.01 -4.53
CA ASN A 49 -9.69 13.01 -4.40
C ASN A 49 -8.32 13.69 -4.56
N THR A 50 -7.34 13.24 -3.79
CA THR A 50 -5.96 13.71 -3.90
C THR A 50 -4.98 12.53 -3.89
N LEU A 51 -3.84 12.72 -4.55
CA LEU A 51 -2.72 11.78 -4.46
C LEU A 51 -1.95 12.06 -3.18
N ALA A 52 -1.57 10.99 -2.50
CA ALA A 52 -0.80 11.08 -1.27
C ALA A 52 0.23 9.96 -1.18
N GLN A 53 1.23 10.11 -0.32
CA GLN A 53 2.28 9.11 -0.15
C GLN A 53 2.69 8.97 1.31
N CYS A 54 3.34 7.85 1.65
CA CYS A 54 4.11 7.74 2.88
C CYS A 54 5.36 6.88 2.67
N PRO A 55 6.45 7.14 3.41
CA PRO A 55 7.65 6.31 3.34
C PRO A 55 7.34 4.87 3.70
N VAL A 56 8.01 3.92 3.06
CA VAL A 56 7.85 2.49 3.34
C VAL A 56 9.20 1.81 3.46
N ASP A 57 9.36 1.00 4.51
CA ASP A 57 10.56 0.21 4.76
C ASP A 57 10.37 -1.24 4.32
N GLU A 58 9.19 -1.79 4.55
CA GLU A 58 8.86 -3.20 4.29
C GLU A 58 7.41 -3.33 3.83
N ILE A 59 7.15 -4.28 2.92
CA ILE A 59 5.81 -4.56 2.39
C ILE A 59 5.54 -6.05 2.57
N ALA A 60 4.30 -6.35 2.99
CA ALA A 60 3.82 -7.70 3.12
C ALA A 60 2.66 -7.95 2.17
N GLU A 61 2.78 -9.00 1.36
CA GLU A 61 1.70 -9.50 0.53
C GLU A 61 1.19 -10.84 1.07
N ARG A 62 -0.10 -11.07 0.88
CA ARG A 62 -0.71 -12.36 1.17
C ARG A 62 -0.76 -13.18 -0.12
N ALA A 63 -0.10 -14.34 -0.11
CA ALA A 63 -0.15 -15.28 -1.22
C ALA A 63 -1.60 -15.75 -1.45
N ASP A 64 -2.03 -15.81 -2.71
CA ASP A 64 -3.43 -16.14 -3.02
C ASP A 64 -3.78 -17.59 -2.67
N ASP A 65 -2.83 -18.50 -2.85
CA ASP A 65 -3.06 -19.94 -2.75
C ASP A 65 -2.90 -20.51 -1.33
N THR A 66 -1.90 -20.02 -0.59
CA THR A 66 -1.55 -20.49 0.76
C THR A 66 -2.02 -19.55 1.86
N ARG A 67 -2.43 -18.32 1.51
CA ARG A 67 -2.69 -17.23 2.45
C ARG A 67 -1.50 -16.84 3.32
N GLU A 68 -0.30 -17.35 3.04
CA GLU A 68 0.94 -17.00 3.74
C GLU A 68 1.23 -15.50 3.57
N LEU A 69 1.68 -14.86 4.66
CA LEU A 69 2.10 -13.46 4.65
C LEU A 69 3.61 -13.38 4.38
N ARG A 70 3.99 -12.92 3.18
CA ARG A 70 5.38 -12.82 2.74
C ARG A 70 5.85 -11.37 2.78
N TRP A 71 7.02 -11.14 3.37
CA TRP A 71 7.59 -9.82 3.59
C TRP A 71 8.81 -9.56 2.70
N SER A 72 8.87 -8.37 2.12
CA SER A 72 10.06 -7.86 1.43
C SER A 72 10.45 -6.51 1.99
N LYS A 73 11.74 -6.18 1.95
CA LYS A 73 12.18 -4.79 2.06
C LYS A 73 11.67 -4.01 0.86
N ALA A 74 11.25 -2.77 1.09
CA ALA A 74 11.08 -1.79 0.03
C ALA A 74 12.45 -1.20 -0.35
N PRO A 75 12.62 -0.71 -1.58
CA PRO A 75 13.82 0.05 -1.96
C PRO A 75 14.03 1.27 -1.05
N ALA A 76 15.28 1.61 -0.79
CA ALA A 76 15.60 2.76 0.06
C ALA A 76 15.02 4.05 -0.55
N GLY A 77 14.30 4.82 0.28
CA GLY A 77 13.63 6.05 -0.15
C GLY A 77 12.32 5.83 -0.91
N ALA A 78 11.82 4.60 -1.02
CA ALA A 78 10.52 4.35 -1.63
C ALA A 78 9.36 4.86 -0.77
N ASN A 79 8.34 5.41 -1.43
CA ASN A 79 7.04 5.66 -0.81
C ASN A 79 5.99 4.69 -1.35
N LEU A 80 5.05 4.34 -0.48
CA LEU A 80 3.75 3.81 -0.90
C LEU A 80 2.87 4.96 -1.37
N LEU A 81 2.23 4.76 -2.52
CA LEU A 81 1.36 5.76 -3.12
C LEU A 81 -0.11 5.46 -2.82
N PHE A 82 -0.88 6.51 -2.62
CA PHE A 82 -2.29 6.44 -2.23
C PHE A 82 -3.15 7.40 -3.05
N VAL A 83 -4.42 7.03 -3.21
CA VAL A 83 -5.51 7.96 -3.48
C VAL A 83 -6.28 8.16 -2.18
N VAL A 84 -6.39 9.42 -1.73
CA VAL A 84 -7.20 9.79 -0.58
C VAL A 84 -8.47 10.45 -1.06
N SER A 85 -9.62 9.93 -0.64
CA SER A 85 -10.93 10.52 -0.93
C SER A 85 -11.36 11.54 0.12
N PRO A 86 -12.33 12.40 -0.22
CA PRO A 86 -13.02 13.22 0.76
C PRO A 86 -13.59 12.39 1.90
N GLU A 87 -13.84 13.06 3.00
CA GLU A 87 -14.50 12.49 4.16
C GLU A 87 -15.86 11.90 3.79
N ILE A 88 -16.17 10.70 4.28
CA ILE A 88 -17.47 10.07 4.00
C ILE A 88 -18.56 10.73 4.87
N PRO A 89 -19.58 11.38 4.27
CA PRO A 89 -20.67 11.99 5.03
C PRO A 89 -21.50 10.95 5.79
N GLY A 90 -22.05 11.34 6.94
CA GLY A 90 -23.04 10.53 7.67
C GLY A 90 -22.46 9.36 8.47
N LYS A 91 -21.14 9.28 8.67
CA LYS A 91 -20.51 8.35 9.62
C LYS A 91 -20.42 8.97 11.01
N ILE A 92 -20.63 8.15 12.05
CA ILE A 92 -20.52 8.56 13.47
C ILE A 92 -19.11 9.10 13.77
N LYS A 93 -18.08 8.45 13.22
CA LYS A 93 -16.71 8.96 13.15
C LYS A 93 -16.35 9.16 11.67
N PRO A 94 -16.44 10.37 11.14
CA PRO A 94 -16.04 10.64 9.77
C PRO A 94 -14.56 10.36 9.56
N TYR A 95 -14.21 9.87 8.37
CA TYR A 95 -12.82 9.59 8.00
C TYR A 95 -12.64 9.74 6.49
N ARG A 96 -11.39 10.00 6.08
CA ARG A 96 -10.97 10.05 4.68
C ARG A 96 -10.47 8.67 4.23
N PRO A 97 -11.10 8.02 3.23
CA PRO A 97 -10.64 6.73 2.74
C PRO A 97 -9.32 6.88 1.98
N ALA A 98 -8.28 6.18 2.43
CA ALA A 98 -6.99 6.05 1.75
C ALA A 98 -6.93 4.69 1.03
N ARG A 99 -6.53 4.72 -0.24
CA ARG A 99 -6.43 3.52 -1.09
C ARG A 99 -5.03 3.40 -1.65
N ILE A 100 -4.34 2.31 -1.34
CA ILE A 100 -3.01 2.05 -1.90
C ILE A 100 -3.12 1.89 -3.42
N ILE A 101 -2.31 2.64 -4.16
CA ILE A 101 -2.18 2.50 -5.61
C ILE A 101 -1.40 1.21 -5.89
N THR A 102 -1.88 0.44 -6.84
CA THR A 102 -1.41 -0.92 -7.10
C THR A 102 -1.31 -1.16 -8.58
N ARG A 103 -0.26 -1.87 -8.98
CA ARG A 103 0.07 -2.22 -10.36
C ARG A 103 0.07 -3.74 -10.56
N LEU A 104 0.23 -4.18 -11.81
CA LEU A 104 0.57 -5.57 -12.07
C LEU A 104 1.92 -5.91 -11.40
N ALA A 105 1.99 -7.08 -10.79
CA ALA A 105 3.24 -7.61 -10.27
C ALA A 105 4.18 -7.94 -11.44
N THR A 106 5.47 -7.66 -11.27
CA THR A 106 6.53 -8.18 -12.14
C THR A 106 6.60 -9.71 -12.04
N PRO A 107 7.24 -10.41 -13.00
CA PRO A 107 7.46 -11.85 -12.88
C PRO A 107 8.13 -12.26 -11.57
N GLU A 108 9.11 -11.49 -11.09
CA GLU A 108 9.84 -11.74 -9.85
C GLU A 108 8.95 -11.55 -8.61
N GLU A 109 8.16 -10.47 -8.56
CA GLU A 109 7.19 -10.23 -7.49
C GLU A 109 6.08 -11.28 -7.50
N LEU A 110 5.59 -11.68 -8.67
CA LEU A 110 4.59 -12.74 -8.80
C LEU A 110 5.14 -14.08 -8.31
N ALA A 111 6.36 -14.43 -8.69
CA ALA A 111 7.01 -15.67 -8.25
C ALA A 111 7.21 -15.68 -6.72
N TYR A 112 7.63 -14.55 -6.14
CA TYR A 112 7.89 -14.46 -4.71
C TYR A 112 6.61 -14.32 -3.87
N PHE A 113 5.74 -13.36 -4.19
CA PHE A 113 4.55 -13.06 -3.39
C PHE A 113 3.34 -13.91 -3.75
N ARG A 114 3.34 -14.54 -4.94
CA ARG A 114 2.24 -15.38 -5.43
C ARG A 114 0.90 -14.64 -5.43
N HIS A 115 0.97 -13.37 -5.81
CA HIS A 115 -0.18 -12.48 -5.95
C HIS A 115 0.01 -11.62 -7.22
N PRO A 116 -1.02 -11.48 -8.09
CA PRO A 116 -0.86 -10.86 -9.41
C PRO A 116 -0.69 -9.34 -9.39
N ARG A 117 -0.90 -8.71 -8.24
CA ARG A 117 -0.79 -7.26 -8.08
C ARG A 117 0.12 -6.89 -6.93
N PHE A 118 0.84 -5.80 -7.09
CA PHE A 118 1.80 -5.30 -6.12
C PHE A 118 1.58 -3.79 -5.89
N PRO A 119 1.94 -3.21 -4.74
CA PRO A 119 1.86 -1.77 -4.55
C PRO A 119 2.73 -1.03 -5.54
N HIS A 120 2.22 0.09 -5.99
CA HIS A 120 3.01 1.00 -6.80
C HIS A 120 3.93 1.79 -5.87
N LEU A 121 5.24 1.64 -6.06
CA LEU A 121 6.27 2.31 -5.28
C LEU A 121 6.91 3.43 -6.10
N GLY A 122 7.09 4.59 -5.48
CA GLY A 122 7.63 5.75 -6.18
C GLY A 122 7.54 7.00 -5.34
N GLU A 123 7.36 8.12 -6.01
CA GLU A 123 7.22 9.44 -5.40
C GLU A 123 6.12 10.22 -6.13
N ILE A 124 5.39 11.05 -5.39
CA ILE A 124 4.54 12.09 -5.93
C ILE A 124 5.34 13.39 -5.88
N LEU A 125 5.56 13.97 -7.06
CA LEU A 125 6.27 15.22 -7.18
C LEU A 125 5.41 16.40 -6.68
N PRO A 126 6.02 17.55 -6.33
CA PRO A 126 5.27 18.76 -6.01
C PRO A 126 4.32 19.24 -7.12
N THR A 127 4.56 18.80 -8.36
CA THR A 127 3.66 19.03 -9.51
C THR A 127 2.39 18.19 -9.48
N GLY A 128 2.27 17.23 -8.55
CA GLY A 128 1.18 16.27 -8.46
C GLY A 128 1.32 15.08 -9.41
N GLU A 129 2.45 14.96 -10.12
CA GLU A 129 2.76 13.83 -11.00
C GLU A 129 3.33 12.65 -10.21
N ILE A 130 2.93 11.43 -10.58
CA ILE A 130 3.55 10.22 -10.06
C ILE A 130 4.84 9.97 -10.84
N GLN A 131 5.96 9.87 -10.13
CA GLN A 131 7.22 9.36 -10.65
C GLN A 131 7.41 7.91 -10.16
N PRO A 132 7.17 6.90 -11.01
CA PRO A 132 7.51 5.52 -10.71
C PRO A 132 9.02 5.37 -10.70
N THR A 133 9.61 5.10 -9.54
CA THR A 133 11.06 5.00 -9.43
C THR A 133 11.53 3.56 -9.20
N PHE A 134 10.66 2.70 -8.67
CA PHE A 134 11.10 1.46 -8.05
C PHE A 134 10.39 0.23 -8.61
N ILE A 135 11.03 -0.40 -9.60
CA ILE A 135 10.79 -1.78 -9.98
C ILE A 135 12.07 -2.55 -9.68
N THR A 136 12.09 -3.25 -8.55
CA THR A 136 13.23 -4.05 -8.11
C THR A 136 12.74 -5.43 -7.69
N ALA A 137 13.57 -6.45 -7.88
CA ALA A 137 13.28 -7.78 -7.35
C ALA A 137 12.99 -7.70 -5.83
N PRO A 138 12.01 -8.47 -5.32
CA PRO A 138 11.76 -8.54 -3.89
C PRO A 138 13.04 -8.93 -3.14
N VAL A 139 13.26 -8.31 -1.98
CA VAL A 139 14.34 -8.64 -1.06
C VAL A 139 13.68 -9.31 0.15
N PRO A 140 13.62 -10.66 0.19
CA PRO A 140 12.96 -11.39 1.26
C PRO A 140 13.52 -10.99 2.62
N ILE A 141 12.63 -10.78 3.58
CA ILE A 141 13.03 -10.60 4.97
C ILE A 141 13.04 -11.99 5.61
N PRO A 142 14.18 -12.45 6.18
CA PRO A 142 14.22 -13.70 6.93
C PRO A 142 13.11 -13.70 7.97
N SER A 143 12.23 -14.69 7.90
CA SER A 143 11.17 -14.83 8.88
C SER A 143 11.76 -15.43 10.15
N ASP A 144 12.15 -14.58 11.11
CA ASP A 144 12.29 -15.02 12.52
C ASP A 144 10.91 -15.27 13.15
N ARG A 145 9.84 -14.97 12.43
CA ARG A 145 8.46 -15.13 12.91
C ARG A 145 8.07 -16.60 12.71
N PRO A 146 7.64 -17.30 13.76
CA PRO A 146 7.14 -18.66 13.60
C PRO A 146 6.03 -18.62 12.55
N VAL A 147 6.12 -19.53 11.58
CA VAL A 147 4.99 -19.86 10.72
C VAL A 147 3.83 -20.12 11.68
N GLN A 148 2.85 -19.21 11.73
CA GLN A 148 1.57 -19.55 12.32
C GLN A 148 0.97 -20.60 11.40
N ALA A 149 1.38 -21.85 11.60
CA ALA A 149 0.53 -22.98 11.31
C ALA A 149 -0.72 -22.69 12.14
N GLU A 150 -1.80 -22.27 11.47
CA GLU A 150 -3.12 -22.35 12.06
C GLU A 150 -3.30 -23.83 12.43
N LEU A 151 -3.08 -24.12 13.71
CA LEU A 151 -3.53 -25.35 14.32
C LEU A 151 -5.05 -25.26 14.31
N PHE A 152 -5.65 -25.80 13.25
CA PHE A 152 -7.05 -26.18 13.29
C PHE A 152 -7.22 -27.22 14.39
N PHE A 153 -7.69 -26.77 15.55
CA PHE A 153 -8.30 -27.63 16.56
C PHE A 153 -9.73 -27.13 16.78
N GLY A 154 -10.71 -28.02 16.53
CA GLY A 154 -12.11 -27.84 16.87
C GLY A 154 -13.06 -28.04 15.71
#